data_AF-A0A6A4Z4C8-F1
#
_entry.id   AF-A0A6A4Z4C8-F1
#
_cell.length_a   1.000
_cell.length_b   1.000
_cell.length_c   1.000
_cell.angle_alpha   90.00
_cell.angle_beta   90.00
_cell.angle_gamma   90.00
#
_symmetry.space_group_name_H-M   'P 1'
#
loop_
_entity.id
_entity.type
_entity.pdbx_description
1 polymer ?
#
loop_
_entity_poly.entity_id
_entity_poly.type
_entity_poly.pdbx_seq_one_letter_code
_entity_poly.pdbx_strand_id
1 'polypeptide(L)'
;MWDGKVGLWPFVEVVPAKRRSKNRDRGTPITTPMTVTKPVYRQYLVDKVIPATQAQWPSNRRGPVFIQQDNAKPHVGVDDPQVMEAGRTNGWSIRLTAQPAQSPDFNVLALGFFNAIQGLQHQTSARTIDDLIKSVQDAFTDLPWRVLDKTFMTLQKVMEESMNVQGDNVYKLPHLRKDVQEKAGVRELHPSCDPEVVAALEALESRLADEDQVDEMAEPFNTSSDFMQVENIVVV
;
A
#
# COMPACT_ATOMS: atom_id res chain seq x y z
N MET A 1 14.79 17.97 2.33
CA MET A 1 13.54 17.73 1.57
C MET A 1 13.27 16.25 1.66
N TRP A 2 12.06 15.85 2.04
CA TRP A 2 11.65 14.44 2.07
C TRP A 2 11.56 13.90 0.63
N ASP A 3 12.08 12.69 0.38
CA ASP A 3 12.19 12.12 -0.97
C ASP A 3 11.08 11.09 -1.29
N GLY A 4 10.18 10.84 -0.33
CA GLY A 4 9.04 9.93 -0.48
C GLY A 4 9.36 8.46 -0.25
N LYS A 5 10.62 8.09 0.00
CA LYS A 5 11.06 6.69 0.10
C LYS A 5 11.21 6.27 1.57
N VAL A 6 10.53 5.20 1.97
CA VAL A 6 10.57 4.70 3.37
C VAL A 6 11.56 3.55 3.55
N GLY A 7 11.64 2.63 2.60
CA GLY A 7 12.59 1.53 2.69
C GLY A 7 12.32 0.41 1.71
N LEU A 8 13.27 -0.53 1.68
CA LEU A 8 13.26 -1.70 0.82
C LEU A 8 13.81 -2.89 1.61
N TRP A 9 13.02 -3.94 1.74
CA TRP A 9 13.40 -5.15 2.48
C TRP A 9 13.17 -6.38 1.60
N PRO A 10 14.23 -7.05 1.12
CA PRO A 10 14.08 -8.25 0.31
C PRO A 10 13.63 -9.44 1.16
N PHE A 11 12.69 -10.23 0.65
CA PHE A 11 12.27 -11.49 1.26
C PHE A 11 13.26 -12.62 0.93
N VAL A 12 14.36 -12.65 1.67
CA VAL A 12 15.43 -13.64 1.51
C VAL A 12 15.90 -14.20 2.85
N GLU A 13 16.50 -15.38 2.79
CA GLU A 13 17.17 -16.03 3.90
C GLU A 13 18.56 -16.52 3.48
N VAL A 14 19.46 -16.69 4.45
CA VAL A 14 20.78 -17.26 4.22
C VAL A 14 20.77 -18.72 4.62
N VAL A 15 20.95 -19.62 3.66
CA VAL A 15 20.95 -21.07 3.88
C VAL A 15 22.27 -21.69 3.41
N PRO A 16 22.71 -22.83 3.99
CA PRO A 16 23.90 -23.52 3.49
C PRO A 16 23.64 -24.19 2.14
N ALA A 17 24.60 -24.06 1.22
CA ALA A 17 24.54 -24.68 -0.10
C ALA A 17 24.41 -26.21 0.01
N LYS A 18 23.31 -26.77 -0.52
CA LYS A 18 23.01 -28.21 -0.43
C LYS A 18 23.93 -29.08 -1.28
N ARG A 19 24.42 -28.57 -2.41
CA ARG A 19 25.27 -29.28 -3.38
C ARG A 19 26.56 -28.50 -3.62
N ARG A 20 27.64 -29.24 -3.85
CA ARG A 20 28.91 -28.70 -4.36
C ARG A 20 28.74 -28.36 -5.84
N SER A 21 29.40 -27.30 -6.28
CA SER A 21 29.50 -26.87 -7.67
C SER A 21 30.94 -26.40 -7.95
N LYS A 22 31.27 -26.15 -9.23
CA LYS A 22 32.58 -25.62 -9.61
C LYS A 22 32.93 -24.30 -8.91
N ASN A 23 31.92 -23.48 -8.60
CA ASN A 23 32.09 -22.13 -8.05
C ASN A 23 31.78 -22.05 -6.55
N ARG A 24 31.38 -23.16 -5.91
CA ARG A 24 30.88 -23.13 -4.54
C ARG A 24 30.88 -24.51 -3.89
N ASP A 25 31.53 -24.64 -2.73
CA ASP A 25 31.48 -25.87 -1.95
C ASP A 25 30.16 -26.05 -1.19
N ARG A 26 29.84 -27.29 -0.88
CA ARG A 26 28.68 -27.64 -0.04
C ARG A 26 28.85 -26.99 1.33
N GLY A 27 27.78 -26.41 1.87
CA GLY A 27 27.78 -25.73 3.17
C GLY A 27 28.07 -24.23 3.09
N THR A 28 28.52 -23.71 1.95
CA THR A 28 28.72 -22.25 1.77
C THR A 28 27.40 -21.51 2.03
N PRO A 29 27.37 -20.45 2.86
CA PRO A 29 26.17 -19.62 3.06
C PRO A 29 25.73 -18.95 1.76
N ILE A 30 24.44 -19.08 1.42
CA ILE A 30 23.88 -18.54 0.18
C ILE A 30 22.56 -17.83 0.45
N THR A 31 22.39 -16.68 -0.17
CA THR A 31 21.11 -15.96 -0.14
C THR A 31 20.12 -16.67 -1.05
N THR A 32 18.95 -17.00 -0.52
CA THR A 32 17.85 -17.64 -1.26
C THR A 32 16.54 -16.93 -1.03
N PRO A 33 15.63 -16.88 -2.02
CA PRO A 33 14.31 -16.30 -1.84
C PRO A 33 13.53 -17.14 -0.83
N MET A 34 12.81 -16.47 0.06
CA MET A 34 11.93 -17.14 1.01
C MET A 34 10.47 -17.03 0.57
N THR A 35 9.65 -18.02 0.92
CA THR A 35 8.20 -17.97 0.66
C THR A 35 7.55 -16.93 1.58
N VAL A 36 6.86 -15.97 1.00
CA VAL A 36 6.10 -14.97 1.76
C VAL A 36 4.78 -15.59 2.22
N THR A 37 4.63 -15.70 3.54
CA THR A 37 3.42 -16.17 4.22
C THR A 37 2.82 -15.04 5.05
N LYS A 38 1.56 -15.18 5.49
CA LYS A 38 0.94 -14.18 6.39
C LYS A 38 1.80 -13.85 7.62
N PRO A 39 2.39 -14.82 8.35
CA PRO A 39 3.30 -14.52 9.45
C PRO A 39 4.55 -13.74 9.03
N VAL A 40 5.20 -14.12 7.92
CA VAL A 40 6.40 -13.44 7.42
C VAL A 40 6.07 -12.00 7.01
N TYR A 41 4.98 -11.79 6.28
CA TYR A 41 4.56 -10.47 5.85
C TYR A 41 4.19 -9.57 7.03
N ARG A 42 3.42 -10.08 8.01
CA ARG A 42 3.13 -9.39 9.27
C ARG A 42 4.40 -8.95 9.97
N GLN A 43 5.37 -9.85 10.11
CA GLN A 43 6.62 -9.54 10.78
C GLN A 43 7.39 -8.43 10.07
N TYR A 44 7.41 -8.42 8.73
CA TYR A 44 8.03 -7.32 7.98
C TYR A 44 7.33 -5.99 8.22
N LEU A 45 5.99 -5.97 8.31
CA LEU A 45 5.26 -4.75 8.65
C LEU A 45 5.64 -4.22 10.03
N VAL A 46 5.61 -5.10 11.05
CA VAL A 46 5.85 -4.74 12.45
C VAL A 46 7.31 -4.38 12.71
N ASP A 47 8.25 -5.20 12.23
CA ASP A 47 9.67 -5.06 12.58
C ASP A 47 10.43 -4.12 11.65
N LYS A 48 9.90 -3.82 10.45
CA LYS A 48 10.61 -3.05 9.42
C LYS A 48 9.82 -1.83 8.96
N VAL A 49 8.65 -2.03 8.37
CA VAL A 49 7.92 -0.97 7.67
C VAL A 49 7.44 0.12 8.64
N ILE A 50 6.78 -0.28 9.73
CA ILE A 50 6.25 0.66 10.73
C ILE A 50 7.38 1.46 11.38
N PRO A 51 8.45 0.83 11.94
CA PRO A 51 9.57 1.58 12.51
C PRO A 51 10.24 2.53 11.52
N ALA A 52 10.45 2.09 10.27
CA ALA A 52 11.04 2.95 9.24
C ALA A 52 10.15 4.14 8.88
N THR A 53 8.83 3.92 8.84
CA THR A 53 7.84 4.99 8.66
C THR A 53 7.98 5.99 9.81
N GLN A 54 7.95 5.54 11.06
CA GLN A 54 8.07 6.43 12.22
C GLN A 54 9.38 7.23 12.22
N ALA A 55 10.49 6.62 11.78
CA ALA A 55 11.81 7.24 11.80
C ALA A 55 12.00 8.30 10.70
N GLN A 56 11.38 8.10 9.54
CA GLN A 56 11.69 8.89 8.34
C GLN A 56 10.58 9.88 7.95
N TRP A 57 9.35 9.63 8.39
CA TRP A 57 8.20 10.44 8.02
C TRP A 57 8.35 11.90 8.50
N PRO A 58 7.96 12.90 7.69
CA PRO A 58 8.11 14.30 8.04
C PRO A 58 7.24 14.68 9.25
N SER A 59 7.72 15.62 10.07
CA SER A 59 7.13 15.97 11.38
C SER A 59 5.75 16.65 11.34
N ASN A 60 5.25 17.05 10.16
CA ASN A 60 4.00 17.78 9.99
C ASN A 60 2.77 16.86 9.78
N ARG A 61 2.57 15.88 10.67
CA ARG A 61 1.46 14.92 10.56
C ARG A 61 0.11 15.55 10.93
N ARG A 62 -0.83 15.59 9.98
CA ARG A 62 -2.21 16.11 10.16
C ARG A 62 -3.30 15.03 10.33
N GLY A 63 -2.91 13.78 10.58
CA GLY A 63 -3.85 12.66 10.69
C GLY A 63 -3.18 11.29 10.76
N PRO A 64 -3.94 10.19 10.59
CA PRO A 64 -3.38 8.87 10.48
C PRO A 64 -2.50 8.72 9.23
N VAL A 65 -1.52 7.81 9.29
CA VAL A 65 -0.73 7.38 8.13
C VAL A 65 -1.27 6.04 7.67
N PHE A 66 -1.53 5.91 6.37
CA PHE A 66 -2.05 4.67 5.81
C PHE A 66 -0.94 3.91 5.06
N ILE A 67 -0.79 2.63 5.39
CA ILE A 67 -0.04 1.67 4.59
C ILE A 67 -1.06 0.94 3.71
N GLN A 68 -1.05 1.25 2.42
CA GLN A 68 -1.89 0.59 1.45
C GLN A 68 -1.25 -0.74 0.99
N GLN A 69 -2.07 -1.77 0.85
CA GLN A 69 -1.68 -3.08 0.31
C GLN A 69 -2.76 -3.63 -0.64
N ASP A 70 -2.38 -4.57 -1.50
CA ASP A 70 -3.35 -5.34 -2.29
C ASP A 70 -3.93 -6.52 -1.48
N ASN A 71 -4.83 -7.28 -2.10
CA ASN A 71 -5.50 -8.43 -1.46
C ASN A 71 -4.79 -9.77 -1.73
N ALA A 72 -3.46 -9.77 -1.93
CA ALA A 72 -2.71 -11.00 -2.13
C ALA A 72 -2.82 -11.95 -0.93
N LYS A 73 -2.82 -13.26 -1.19
CA LYS A 73 -3.00 -14.30 -0.16
C LYS A 73 -2.08 -14.15 1.07
N PRO A 74 -0.80 -13.75 0.94
CA PRO A 74 0.08 -13.54 2.08
C PRO A 74 -0.18 -12.28 2.89
N HIS A 75 -1.01 -11.34 2.42
CA HIS A 75 -1.28 -10.12 3.17
C HIS A 75 -2.21 -10.40 4.34
N VAL A 76 -2.00 -9.67 5.44
CA VAL A 76 -2.83 -9.74 6.64
C VAL A 76 -4.06 -8.85 6.48
N GLY A 77 -5.09 -9.11 7.29
CA GLY A 77 -6.26 -8.23 7.35
C GLY A 77 -5.87 -6.81 7.77
N VAL A 78 -6.67 -5.82 7.38
CA VAL A 78 -6.44 -4.41 7.76
C VAL A 78 -6.57 -4.19 9.27
N ASP A 79 -7.28 -5.10 9.93
CA ASP A 79 -7.55 -5.21 11.36
C ASP A 79 -6.61 -6.20 12.08
N ASP A 80 -5.47 -6.55 11.48
CA ASP A 80 -4.51 -7.45 12.13
C ASP A 80 -4.02 -6.87 13.47
N PRO A 81 -4.22 -7.58 14.59
CA PRO A 81 -4.03 -7.01 15.92
C PRO A 81 -2.57 -6.62 16.20
N GLN A 82 -1.59 -7.37 15.68
CA GLN A 82 -0.18 -7.05 15.90
C GLN A 82 0.24 -5.82 15.09
N VAL A 83 -0.28 -5.67 13.87
CA VAL A 83 0.01 -4.50 13.04
C VAL A 83 -0.65 -3.25 13.61
N MET A 84 -1.90 -3.36 14.06
CA MET A 84 -2.60 -2.27 14.73
C MET A 84 -1.88 -1.80 15.99
N GLU A 85 -1.41 -2.74 16.82
CA GLU A 85 -0.67 -2.41 18.04
C GLU A 85 0.64 -1.69 17.69
N ALA A 86 1.44 -2.25 16.77
CA ALA A 86 2.68 -1.64 16.31
C ALA A 86 2.45 -0.21 15.75
N GLY A 87 1.37 -0.02 15.00
CA GLY A 87 1.01 1.27 14.39
C GLY A 87 0.56 2.36 15.37
N ARG A 88 0.20 1.98 16.61
CA ARG A 88 -0.20 2.91 17.69
C ARG A 88 0.93 3.29 18.64
N THR A 89 2.09 2.67 18.50
CA THR A 89 3.26 2.96 19.35
C THR A 89 3.74 4.40 19.18
N ASN A 90 4.36 4.96 20.23
CA ASN A 90 4.99 6.30 20.20
C ASN A 90 4.04 7.44 19.77
N GLY A 91 2.74 7.33 20.07
CA GLY A 91 1.74 8.32 19.68
C GLY A 91 1.46 8.36 18.18
N TRP A 92 1.82 7.30 17.43
CA TRP A 92 1.46 7.16 16.02
C TRP A 92 0.04 6.64 15.85
N SER A 93 -0.53 6.89 14.67
CA SER A 93 -1.74 6.23 14.19
C SER A 93 -1.47 5.75 12.78
N ILE A 94 -0.68 4.69 12.64
CA ILE A 94 -0.43 4.02 11.37
C ILE A 94 -1.46 2.90 11.20
N ARG A 95 -2.15 2.87 10.07
CA ARG A 95 -3.23 1.91 9.79
C ARG A 95 -3.00 1.22 8.46
N LEU A 96 -3.38 -0.05 8.34
CA LEU A 96 -3.45 -0.72 7.05
C LEU A 96 -4.72 -0.29 6.31
N THR A 97 -4.63 -0.23 4.99
CA THR A 97 -5.81 -0.14 4.11
C THR A 97 -5.63 -1.08 2.94
N ALA A 98 -6.72 -1.70 2.50
CA ALA A 98 -6.73 -2.52 1.30
C ALA A 98 -7.08 -1.63 0.10
N GLN A 99 -6.43 -1.88 -1.03
CA GLN A 99 -6.90 -1.34 -2.30
C GLN A 99 -8.08 -2.18 -2.84
N PRO A 100 -8.93 -1.61 -3.71
CA PRO A 100 -9.99 -2.37 -4.39
C PRO A 100 -9.46 -3.59 -5.16
N ALA A 101 -10.27 -4.64 -5.25
CA ALA A 101 -9.88 -5.86 -5.94
C ALA A 101 -9.66 -5.59 -7.44
N GLN A 102 -8.62 -6.22 -8.02
CA GLN A 102 -8.27 -6.09 -9.44
C GLN A 102 -7.95 -4.66 -9.93
N SER A 103 -7.55 -3.77 -9.02
CA SER A 103 -7.18 -2.38 -9.32
C SER A 103 -5.68 -2.11 -9.13
N PRO A 104 -4.80 -2.64 -10.01
CA PRO A 104 -3.36 -2.38 -9.93
C PRO A 104 -3.00 -0.91 -10.25
N ASP A 105 -3.86 -0.23 -11.00
CA ASP A 105 -3.83 1.20 -11.30
C ASP A 105 -3.95 2.08 -10.04
N PHE A 106 -4.63 1.61 -9.00
CA PHE A 106 -4.76 2.31 -7.72
C PHE A 106 -3.60 2.09 -6.74
N ASN A 107 -2.57 1.35 -7.16
CA ASN A 107 -1.38 1.11 -6.37
C ASN A 107 -0.20 1.90 -6.94
N VAL A 108 0.30 2.89 -6.19
CA VAL A 108 1.43 3.73 -6.64
C VAL A 108 2.68 2.90 -7.00
N LEU A 109 2.87 1.75 -6.34
CA LEU A 109 4.02 0.89 -6.59
C LEU A 109 3.91 0.22 -7.97
N ALA A 110 2.73 -0.33 -8.29
CA ALA A 110 2.48 -0.96 -9.58
C ALA A 110 2.33 0.07 -10.72
N LEU A 111 1.70 1.21 -10.44
CA LEU A 111 1.40 2.24 -11.44
C LEU A 111 2.66 2.86 -12.05
N GLY A 112 3.74 3.01 -11.29
CA GLY A 112 4.96 3.63 -11.82
C GLY A 112 6.27 3.25 -11.14
N PHE A 113 6.27 2.93 -9.85
CA PHE A 113 7.52 2.69 -9.13
C PHE A 113 8.25 1.42 -9.59
N PHE A 114 7.55 0.29 -9.70
CA PHE A 114 8.16 -0.96 -10.13
C PHE A 114 8.68 -0.87 -11.56
N ASN A 115 7.96 -0.21 -12.47
CA ASN A 115 8.44 0.03 -13.82
C ASN A 115 9.72 0.87 -13.84
N ALA A 116 9.81 1.90 -12.97
CA ALA A 116 11.01 2.73 -12.86
C ALA A 116 12.22 1.95 -12.33
N ILE A 117 12.02 1.18 -11.24
CA ILE A 117 13.09 0.34 -10.68
C ILE A 117 13.50 -0.77 -11.66
N GLN A 118 12.54 -1.40 -12.33
CA GLN A 118 12.83 -2.43 -13.32
C GLN A 118 13.63 -1.87 -14.50
N GLY A 119 13.30 -0.65 -14.96
CA GLY A 119 14.08 0.05 -15.98
C GLY A 119 15.53 0.32 -15.58
N LEU A 120 15.80 0.61 -14.29
CA LEU A 120 17.15 0.76 -13.76
C LEU A 120 17.85 -0.59 -13.57
N GLN A 121 17.13 -1.60 -13.08
CA GLN A 121 17.66 -2.95 -12.89
C GLN A 121 18.05 -3.62 -14.22
N HIS A 122 17.35 -3.36 -15.33
CA HIS A 122 17.71 -3.88 -16.66
C HIS A 122 19.03 -3.30 -17.21
N GLN A 123 19.53 -2.21 -16.63
CA GLN A 123 20.82 -1.61 -17.04
C GLN A 123 22.01 -2.29 -16.36
N THR A 124 21.77 -3.21 -15.41
CA THR A 124 22.80 -3.94 -14.69
C THR A 124 22.76 -5.44 -15.02
N SER A 125 23.91 -6.12 -14.94
CA SER A 125 23.98 -7.57 -15.11
C SER A 125 24.04 -8.24 -13.73
N ALA A 126 22.91 -8.74 -13.25
CA ALA A 126 22.85 -9.55 -12.03
C ALA A 126 23.08 -11.04 -12.36
N ARG A 127 24.05 -11.67 -11.70
CA ARG A 127 24.36 -13.11 -11.88
C ARG A 127 24.02 -13.94 -10.64
N THR A 128 23.74 -13.27 -9.53
CA THR A 128 23.35 -13.84 -8.25
C THR A 128 22.17 -13.08 -7.64
N ILE A 129 21.55 -13.65 -6.61
CA ILE A 129 20.50 -12.97 -5.85
C ILE A 129 21.07 -11.74 -5.14
N ASP A 130 22.30 -11.82 -4.65
CA ASP A 130 22.97 -10.68 -4.00
C ASP A 130 23.21 -9.53 -4.99
N ASP A 131 23.63 -9.84 -6.23
CA ASP A 131 23.75 -8.82 -7.28
C ASP A 131 22.40 -8.18 -7.61
N LEU A 132 21.33 -8.99 -7.65
CA LEU A 132 19.99 -8.49 -7.92
C LEU A 132 19.49 -7.59 -6.78
N ILE A 133 19.65 -8.00 -5.52
CA ILE A 133 19.31 -7.19 -4.34
C ILE A 133 20.06 -5.87 -4.38
N LYS A 134 21.37 -5.91 -4.62
CA LYS A 134 22.18 -4.71 -4.74
C LYS A 134 21.69 -3.80 -5.86
N SER A 135 21.43 -4.34 -7.05
CA SER A 135 20.93 -3.54 -8.16
C SER A 135 19.59 -2.88 -7.85
N VAL A 136 18.69 -3.54 -7.13
CA VAL A 136 17.40 -2.96 -6.74
C VAL A 136 17.58 -1.90 -5.64
N GLN A 137 18.51 -2.11 -4.70
CA GLN A 137 18.86 -1.13 -3.67
C GLN A 137 19.50 0.15 -4.27
N ASP A 138 20.40 -0.02 -5.23
CA ASP A 138 21.03 1.08 -5.96
C ASP A 138 19.95 1.84 -6.74
N ALA A 139 19.08 1.13 -7.49
CA ALA A 139 17.96 1.73 -8.20
C ALA A 139 16.98 2.48 -7.27
N PHE A 140 16.68 1.93 -6.10
CA PHE A 140 15.84 2.58 -5.08
C PHE A 140 16.48 3.89 -4.59
N THR A 141 17.78 3.85 -4.32
CA THR A 141 18.54 5.01 -3.85
C THR A 141 18.59 6.10 -4.91
N ASP A 142 18.91 5.72 -6.15
CA ASP A 142 19.09 6.62 -7.28
C ASP A 142 17.78 7.15 -7.85
N LEU A 143 16.64 6.50 -7.58
CA LEU A 143 15.35 6.95 -8.06
C LEU A 143 15.05 8.37 -7.58
N PRO A 144 14.93 9.36 -8.49
CA PRO A 144 14.66 10.73 -8.10
C PRO A 144 13.27 10.85 -7.47
N TRP A 145 13.16 11.59 -6.36
CA TRP A 145 11.86 11.84 -5.69
C TRP A 145 10.78 12.37 -6.63
N ARG A 146 11.18 13.10 -7.67
CA ARG A 146 10.28 13.63 -8.72
C ARG A 146 9.48 12.56 -9.42
N VAL A 147 10.03 11.35 -9.56
CA VAL A 147 9.30 10.21 -10.15
C VAL A 147 8.12 9.85 -9.27
N LEU A 148 8.29 9.84 -7.94
CA LEU A 148 7.21 9.57 -7.00
C LEU A 148 6.14 10.66 -7.05
N ASP A 149 6.54 11.94 -6.99
CA ASP A 149 5.61 13.08 -7.13
C ASP A 149 4.77 12.95 -8.40
N LYS A 150 5.42 12.65 -9.55
CA LYS A 150 4.72 12.42 -10.82
C LYS A 150 3.79 11.21 -10.77
N THR A 151 4.18 10.10 -10.14
CA THR A 151 3.31 8.91 -10.02
C THR A 151 2.09 9.21 -9.15
N PHE A 152 2.24 9.94 -8.04
CA PHE A 152 1.09 10.36 -7.21
C PHE A 152 0.15 11.31 -7.95
N MET A 153 0.68 12.22 -8.78
CA MET A 153 -0.18 13.02 -9.67
C MET A 153 -0.92 12.16 -10.70
N THR A 154 -0.31 11.04 -11.16
CA THR A 154 -1.01 10.12 -12.09
C THR A 154 -2.11 9.40 -11.34
N LEU A 155 -1.82 8.91 -10.13
CA LEU A 155 -2.78 8.21 -9.29
C LEU A 155 -4.04 9.05 -9.04
N GLN A 156 -3.89 10.35 -8.73
CA GLN A 156 -5.04 11.25 -8.56
C GLN A 156 -5.93 11.31 -9.80
N LYS A 157 -5.35 11.41 -11.01
CA LYS A 157 -6.13 11.43 -12.25
C LYS A 157 -6.69 10.05 -12.63
N VAL A 158 -5.99 8.97 -12.29
CA VAL A 158 -6.46 7.59 -12.48
C VAL A 158 -7.71 7.34 -11.63
N MET A 159 -7.74 7.80 -10.38
CA MET A 159 -8.94 7.74 -9.54
C MET A 159 -10.11 8.54 -10.15
N GLU A 160 -9.84 9.75 -10.64
CA GLU A 160 -10.83 10.59 -11.32
C GLU A 160 -11.40 9.91 -12.60
N GLU A 161 -10.54 9.37 -13.46
CA GLU A 161 -11.00 8.66 -14.67
C GLU A 161 -11.83 7.43 -14.32
N SER A 162 -11.45 6.68 -13.28
CA SER A 162 -12.24 5.54 -12.83
C SER A 162 -13.63 5.96 -12.37
N MET A 163 -13.76 7.09 -11.66
CA MET A 163 -15.07 7.63 -11.29
C MET A 163 -15.91 8.00 -12.52
N ASN A 164 -15.29 8.60 -13.54
CA ASN A 164 -15.96 8.93 -14.80
C ASN A 164 -16.50 7.69 -15.54
N VAL A 165 -15.86 6.53 -15.36
CA VAL A 165 -16.32 5.26 -15.93
C VAL A 165 -16.95 4.32 -14.89
N GLN A 166 -17.48 4.87 -13.79
CA GLN A 166 -18.25 4.15 -12.78
C GLN A 166 -17.50 2.97 -12.12
N GLY A 167 -16.20 3.15 -11.88
CA GLY A 167 -15.34 2.17 -11.22
C GLY A 167 -14.66 1.17 -12.16
N ASP A 168 -14.90 1.24 -13.46
CA ASP A 168 -14.18 0.43 -14.46
C ASP A 168 -12.72 0.92 -14.62
N ASN A 169 -11.89 0.14 -15.31
CA ASN A 169 -10.48 0.41 -15.63
C ASN A 169 -10.21 0.60 -17.13
N VAL A 170 -11.26 0.76 -17.95
CA VAL A 170 -11.19 0.88 -19.43
C VAL A 170 -10.79 2.29 -19.91
N TYR A 171 -10.38 3.18 -19.01
CA TYR A 171 -9.94 4.52 -19.35
C TYR A 171 -8.50 4.56 -19.89
N LYS A 172 -8.16 5.65 -20.60
CA LYS A 172 -6.79 5.92 -21.04
C LYS A 172 -6.05 6.65 -19.92
N LEU A 173 -4.80 6.26 -19.66
CA LEU A 173 -3.96 6.97 -18.70
C LEU A 173 -3.81 8.46 -19.07
N PRO A 174 -4.20 9.40 -18.19
CA PRO A 174 -4.13 10.82 -18.50
C PRO A 174 -2.69 11.34 -18.65
N HIS A 175 -2.43 12.06 -19.74
CA HIS A 175 -1.12 12.67 -20.02
C HIS A 175 -1.03 14.12 -19.52
N LEU A 176 -0.54 14.32 -18.29
CA LEU A 176 -0.47 15.65 -17.65
C LEU A 176 0.70 16.53 -18.09
N ARG A 177 1.50 16.13 -19.09
CA ARG A 177 2.70 16.89 -19.55
C ARG A 177 3.62 17.34 -18.39
N LYS A 178 3.78 16.47 -17.38
CA LYS A 178 4.43 16.79 -16.09
C LYS A 178 5.86 17.31 -16.24
N ASP A 179 6.61 16.79 -17.22
CA ASP A 179 7.97 17.25 -17.52
C ASP A 179 8.01 18.69 -18.07
N VAL A 180 6.96 19.11 -18.79
CA VAL A 180 6.84 20.48 -19.29
C VAL A 180 6.54 21.43 -18.14
N GLN A 181 5.63 21.05 -17.24
CA GLN A 181 5.31 21.83 -16.03
C GLN A 181 6.56 22.01 -15.16
N GLU A 182 7.32 20.93 -14.97
CA GLU A 182 8.56 20.96 -14.20
C GLU A 182 9.61 21.89 -14.82
N LYS A 183 9.85 21.81 -16.14
CA LYS A 183 10.79 22.70 -16.83
C LYS A 183 10.39 24.17 -16.74
N ALA A 184 9.09 24.45 -16.64
CA ALA A 184 8.57 25.80 -16.41
C ALA A 184 8.66 26.26 -14.94
N GLY A 185 9.16 25.42 -14.04
CA GLY A 185 9.26 25.72 -12.60
C GLY A 185 7.92 25.58 -11.84
N VAL A 186 6.88 25.03 -12.47
CA VAL A 186 5.57 24.80 -11.85
C VAL A 186 5.61 23.47 -11.10
N ARG A 187 5.22 23.51 -9.82
CA ARG A 187 5.18 22.32 -8.94
C ARG A 187 3.81 22.15 -8.29
N GLU A 188 2.79 22.03 -9.12
CA GLU A 188 1.45 21.64 -8.66
C GLU A 188 1.43 20.12 -8.44
N LEU A 189 1.56 19.69 -7.18
CA LEU A 189 1.48 18.26 -6.80
C LEU A 189 0.04 17.75 -6.68
N HIS A 190 -0.92 18.67 -6.78
CA HIS A 190 -2.35 18.43 -6.72
C HIS A 190 -2.96 18.90 -8.04
N PRO A 191 -3.09 18.00 -9.04
CA PRO A 191 -3.82 18.32 -10.26
C PRO A 191 -5.25 18.74 -9.94
N SER A 192 -5.82 19.66 -10.74
CA SER A 192 -7.24 19.96 -10.66
C SER A 192 -8.07 18.70 -10.95
N CYS A 193 -9.09 18.47 -10.14
CA CYS A 193 -10.08 17.42 -10.32
C CYS A 193 -11.31 17.98 -11.04
N ASP A 194 -11.98 17.15 -11.84
CA ASP A 194 -13.25 17.49 -12.47
C ASP A 194 -14.32 17.89 -11.42
N PRO A 195 -14.97 19.06 -11.54
CA PRO A 195 -16.03 19.48 -10.62
C PRO A 195 -17.17 18.47 -10.46
N GLU A 196 -17.53 17.71 -11.51
CA GLU A 196 -18.56 16.68 -11.42
C GLU A 196 -18.11 15.52 -10.53
N VAL A 197 -16.84 15.11 -10.65
CA VAL A 197 -16.24 14.08 -9.79
C VAL A 197 -16.18 14.56 -8.34
N VAL A 198 -15.81 15.82 -8.11
CA VAL A 198 -15.82 16.42 -6.76
C VAL A 198 -17.22 16.40 -6.17
N ALA A 199 -18.23 16.83 -6.93
CA ALA A 199 -19.63 16.82 -6.45
C ALA A 199 -20.13 15.39 -6.15
N ALA A 200 -19.74 14.41 -6.97
CA ALA A 200 -20.08 13.00 -6.73
C ALA A 200 -19.42 12.46 -5.46
N LEU A 201 -18.17 12.86 -5.17
CA LEU A 201 -17.45 12.51 -3.95
C LEU A 201 -18.11 13.11 -2.71
N GLU A 202 -18.45 14.41 -2.75
CA GLU A 202 -19.15 15.09 -1.66
C GLU A 202 -20.51 14.43 -1.37
N ALA A 203 -21.25 14.06 -2.41
CA ALA A 203 -22.51 13.33 -2.27
C ALA A 203 -22.31 11.93 -1.65
N LEU A 204 -21.25 11.22 -2.04
CA LEU A 204 -20.90 9.92 -1.48
C LEU A 204 -20.52 10.03 0.00
N GLU A 205 -19.70 11.01 0.37
CA GLU A 205 -19.30 11.27 1.75
C GLU A 205 -20.51 11.61 2.63
N SER A 206 -21.44 12.43 2.13
CA SER A 206 -22.69 12.72 2.83
C SER A 206 -23.51 11.45 3.05
N ARG A 207 -23.66 10.60 2.02
CA ARG A 207 -24.43 9.36 2.14
C ARG A 207 -23.79 8.39 3.14
N LEU A 208 -22.47 8.27 3.15
CA LEU A 208 -21.76 7.42 4.12
C LEU A 208 -21.94 7.92 5.54
N ALA A 209 -21.89 9.24 5.76
CA ALA A 209 -22.16 9.83 7.08
C ALA A 209 -23.60 9.56 7.55
N ASP A 210 -24.57 9.63 6.63
CA ASP A 210 -25.97 9.29 6.94
C ASP A 210 -26.12 7.79 7.27
N GLU A 211 -25.47 6.91 6.53
CA GLU A 211 -25.46 5.46 6.79
C GLU A 211 -24.83 5.13 8.15
N ASP A 212 -23.68 5.71 8.46
CA ASP A 212 -23.02 5.56 9.77
C ASP A 212 -23.94 6.01 10.92
N GLN A 213 -24.66 7.12 10.73
CA GLN A 213 -25.62 7.60 11.73
C GLN A 213 -26.80 6.64 11.92
N VAL A 214 -27.31 6.05 10.83
CA VAL A 214 -28.38 5.05 10.91
C VAL A 214 -27.90 3.79 11.63
N ASP A 215 -26.69 3.33 11.34
CA ASP A 215 -26.10 2.17 12.02
C ASP A 215 -25.90 2.44 13.52
N GLU A 216 -25.38 3.60 13.91
CA GLU A 216 -25.27 4.02 15.32
C GLU A 216 -26.65 4.06 16.02
N MET A 217 -27.69 4.49 15.32
CA MET A 217 -29.07 4.49 15.83
C MET A 217 -29.67 3.07 15.92
N ALA A 218 -29.19 2.12 15.12
CA ALA A 218 -29.64 0.73 15.10
C ALA A 218 -28.94 -0.17 16.14
N GLU A 219 -27.71 0.16 16.54
CA GLU A 219 -26.92 -0.56 17.56
C GLU A 219 -27.68 -0.90 18.86
N PRO A 220 -28.49 0.00 19.46
CA PRO A 220 -29.28 -0.32 20.66
C PRO A 220 -30.34 -1.39 20.43
N PHE A 221 -30.83 -1.55 19.20
CA PHE A 221 -31.86 -2.53 18.86
C PHE A 221 -31.27 -3.91 18.56
N ASN A 222 -30.03 -3.98 18.06
CA ASN A 222 -29.31 -5.25 17.85
C ASN A 222 -28.78 -5.86 19.16
N THR A 223 -28.51 -5.03 20.16
CA THR A 223 -28.06 -5.48 21.49
C THR A 223 -29.21 -5.87 22.43
N SER A 224 -30.47 -5.59 22.05
CA SER A 224 -31.68 -5.87 22.86
C SER A 224 -32.35 -7.22 22.51
N SER A 225 -31.60 -8.22 22.04
CA SER A 225 -32.10 -9.61 21.88
C SER A 225 -32.21 -10.36 23.22
N ASP A 226 -32.90 -9.76 24.21
CA ASP A 226 -33.25 -10.39 25.48
C ASP A 226 -34.77 -10.33 25.77
N PHE A 227 -35.58 -10.11 24.74
CA PHE A 227 -37.05 -10.19 24.82
C PHE A 227 -37.60 -11.32 23.95
N MET A 228 -37.46 -12.56 24.43
CA MET A 228 -38.49 -13.61 24.30
C MET A 228 -38.12 -14.83 25.17
N GLN A 229 -38.29 -14.68 26.50
CA GLN A 229 -38.73 -15.80 27.33
C GLN A 229 -40.22 -15.59 27.61
N VAL A 230 -41.09 -16.25 26.85
CA VAL A 230 -42.44 -16.56 27.31
C VAL A 230 -42.58 -18.07 27.20
N GLU A 231 -42.74 -18.66 28.36
CA GLU A 231 -42.70 -20.09 28.66
C GLU A 231 -43.85 -20.87 27.97
N ASN A 232 -43.53 -22.10 27.57
CA ASN A 232 -44.38 -23.30 27.56
C ASN A 232 -45.92 -23.11 27.56
N ILE A 233 -46.56 -23.39 26.41
CA ILE A 233 -47.90 -23.98 26.40
C ILE A 233 -47.87 -25.22 25.50
N VAL A 234 -47.97 -26.39 26.15
CA VAL A 234 -48.40 -27.65 25.55
C VAL A 234 -49.92 -27.69 25.65
N VAL A 235 -50.60 -27.94 24.53
CA VAL A 235 -51.99 -28.41 24.53
C VAL A 235 -51.99 -29.77 23.84
N VAL A 236 -52.60 -30.75 24.51
CA VAL A 236 -52.71 -32.17 24.14
C VAL A 236 -53.36 -32.36 22.77
#